data_AF-A0A8T5TFS1-F1
#
_entry.id   AF-A0A8T5TFS1-F1
#
_cell.length_a   1.000
_cell.length_b   1.000
_cell.length_c   1.000
_cell.angle_alpha   90.00
_cell.angle_beta   90.00
_cell.angle_gamma   90.00
#
_symmetry.space_group_name_H-M   'P 1'
#
loop_
_entity.id
_entity.type
_entity.pdbx_description
1 polymer ?
#
loop_
_entity_poly.entity_id
_entity_poly.type
_entity_poly.pdbx_seq_one_letter_code
_entity_poly.pdbx_strand_id
1 'polypeptide(L)'
;MRRFILNKIKKIKKFLIYLKSNWGEIRLLLLSSKSLLPWNNSTKDQIPWITFEAFKWLEKYLKSDMIVFEYGSGGSTLFFQKYVKKIISIEHNRIWYKKMLELLKKKNLFFNSYFLIEPEKLLKRNNNKKDNYQSTHKTYSNMTFKKYVNSIDKYPQKYFDVIFIDGRARISCFKKSITKIRQDGIIILDNSQRKRYQESLSLFNKYKRIDFYGFGPYRFTPWQTSVWFINNSD
;
A
#
# COMPACT_ATOMS: atom_id res chain seq x y z
N MET A 1 -13.54 -2.59 30.63
CA MET A 1 -12.06 -2.48 30.75
C MET A 1 -11.34 -3.84 30.67
N ARG A 2 -11.68 -4.85 31.50
CA ARG A 2 -11.06 -6.20 31.51
C ARG A 2 -11.00 -6.92 30.13
N ARG A 3 -12.10 -6.91 29.37
CA ARG A 3 -12.18 -7.58 28.04
C ARG A 3 -11.23 -6.99 26.99
N PHE A 4 -10.95 -5.69 27.07
CA PHE A 4 -10.01 -5.01 26.18
C PHE A 4 -8.55 -5.39 26.50
N ILE A 5 -8.20 -5.44 27.78
CA ILE A 5 -6.89 -5.86 28.28
C ILE A 5 -6.61 -7.31 27.89
N LEU A 6 -7.57 -8.21 28.11
CA LEU A 6 -7.47 -9.62 27.72
C LEU A 6 -7.25 -9.81 26.20
N ASN A 7 -7.93 -9.03 25.36
CA ASN A 7 -7.72 -9.05 23.92
C ASN A 7 -6.32 -8.55 23.52
N LYS A 8 -5.80 -7.52 24.20
CA LYS A 8 -4.44 -7.01 23.96
C LYS A 8 -3.39 -8.07 24.33
N ILE A 9 -3.55 -8.72 25.48
CA ILE A 9 -2.65 -9.81 25.93
C ILE A 9 -2.67 -10.99 24.95
N LYS A 10 -3.86 -11.40 24.46
CA LYS A 10 -3.96 -12.48 23.45
C LYS A 10 -3.21 -12.14 22.15
N LYS A 11 -3.28 -10.88 21.69
CA LYS A 11 -2.54 -10.42 20.50
C LYS A 11 -1.03 -10.45 20.72
N ILE A 12 -0.56 -10.01 21.89
CA ILE A 12 0.87 -10.06 22.27
C ILE A 12 1.35 -11.52 22.35
N LYS A 13 0.59 -12.43 22.98
CA LYS A 13 0.95 -13.86 23.03
C LYS A 13 1.08 -14.47 21.63
N LYS A 14 0.12 -14.21 20.72
CA LYS A 14 0.21 -14.68 19.32
C LYS A 14 1.44 -14.12 18.60
N PHE A 15 1.75 -12.86 18.83
CA PHE A 15 2.95 -12.22 18.28
C PHE A 15 4.23 -12.88 18.82
N LEU A 16 4.35 -13.12 20.13
CA LEU A 16 5.51 -13.79 20.73
C LEU A 16 5.71 -15.23 20.21
N ILE A 17 4.63 -15.97 20.00
CA ILE A 17 4.69 -17.32 19.39
C ILE A 17 5.23 -17.23 17.96
N TYR A 18 4.73 -16.29 17.17
CA TYR A 18 5.21 -16.06 15.81
C TYR A 18 6.71 -15.71 15.76
N LEU A 19 7.22 -14.89 16.69
CA LEU A 19 8.65 -14.57 16.78
C LEU A 19 9.50 -15.83 17.02
N LYS A 20 9.07 -16.71 17.93
CA LYS A 20 9.80 -17.94 18.25
C LYS A 20 9.91 -18.89 17.05
N SER A 21 8.96 -18.86 16.14
CA SER A 21 8.93 -19.72 14.94
C SER A 21 9.61 -19.10 13.72
N ASN A 22 9.90 -17.79 13.72
CA ASN A 22 10.44 -17.05 12.58
C ASN A 22 11.73 -16.31 12.94
N TRP A 23 12.76 -17.05 13.35
CA TRP A 23 14.05 -16.46 13.79
C TRP A 23 14.72 -15.56 12.73
N GLY A 24 14.54 -15.83 11.43
CA GLY A 24 15.02 -14.94 10.36
C GLY A 24 14.25 -13.60 10.27
N GLU A 25 13.04 -13.52 10.81
CA GLU A 25 12.29 -12.27 11.00
C GLU A 25 12.70 -11.52 12.26
N ILE A 26 13.32 -12.19 13.25
CA ILE A 26 13.84 -11.54 14.45
C ILE A 26 14.88 -10.47 14.10
N ARG A 27 15.70 -10.64 13.06
CA ARG A 27 16.64 -9.59 12.60
C ARG A 27 15.91 -8.34 12.10
N LEU A 28 14.80 -8.50 11.37
CA LEU A 28 13.93 -7.38 11.01
C LEU A 28 13.22 -6.81 12.22
N LEU A 29 12.80 -7.64 13.17
CA LEU A 29 12.20 -7.23 14.44
C LEU A 29 13.19 -6.68 15.44
N LEU A 30 14.50 -6.81 15.24
CA LEU A 30 15.54 -6.15 16.01
C LEU A 30 15.81 -4.77 15.39
N LEU A 31 15.81 -4.65 14.06
CA LEU A 31 15.69 -3.37 13.35
C LEU A 31 14.35 -2.67 13.65
N SER A 32 13.29 -3.43 13.89
CA SER A 32 11.91 -3.00 14.09
C SER A 32 11.41 -3.15 15.54
N SER A 33 12.27 -3.50 16.49
CA SER A 33 11.91 -3.52 17.92
C SER A 33 11.55 -2.10 18.35
N LYS A 34 12.24 -1.13 17.73
CA LYS A 34 11.91 0.29 17.72
C LYS A 34 10.62 0.61 16.95
N SER A 35 10.27 -0.09 15.87
CA SER A 35 9.05 0.18 15.07
C SER A 35 7.76 -0.19 15.81
N LEU A 36 7.84 -1.06 16.82
CA LEU A 36 6.72 -1.39 17.69
C LEU A 36 6.61 -0.45 18.91
N LEU A 37 7.57 0.46 19.09
CA LEU A 37 7.50 1.50 20.11
C LEU A 37 6.43 2.54 19.73
N PRO A 38 5.67 3.09 20.69
CA PRO A 38 4.54 4.00 20.41
C PRO A 38 4.91 5.25 19.61
N TRP A 39 6.17 5.69 19.68
CA TRP A 39 6.66 6.92 19.05
C TRP A 39 7.31 6.69 17.67
N ASN A 40 7.26 5.46 17.15
CA ASN A 40 7.80 5.17 15.83
C ASN A 40 6.71 5.04 14.77
N ASN A 41 7.06 5.31 13.51
CA ASN A 41 6.13 5.24 12.39
C ASN A 41 6.88 5.00 11.07
N SER A 42 6.12 4.66 10.03
CA SER A 42 6.66 4.29 8.72
C SER A 42 7.54 5.36 8.08
N THR A 43 7.28 6.65 8.30
CA THR A 43 8.07 7.72 7.69
C THR A 43 9.40 7.95 8.41
N LYS A 44 9.45 7.72 9.71
CA LYS A 44 10.70 7.77 10.50
C LYS A 44 11.65 6.63 10.11
N ASP A 45 11.13 5.41 10.02
CA ASP A 45 11.92 4.24 9.62
C ASP A 45 12.14 4.15 8.09
N GLN A 46 11.36 4.91 7.31
CA GLN A 46 11.43 4.96 5.84
C GLN A 46 11.23 3.57 5.21
N ILE A 47 10.21 2.85 5.71
CA ILE A 47 9.82 1.51 5.23
C ILE A 47 8.33 1.49 4.88
N PRO A 48 7.90 0.66 3.91
CA PRO A 48 6.47 0.47 3.61
C PRO A 48 5.74 -0.14 4.80
N TRP A 49 4.48 0.27 5.02
CA TRP A 49 3.64 -0.29 6.09
C TRP A 49 2.92 -1.57 5.64
N ILE A 50 3.69 -2.58 5.27
CA ILE A 50 3.21 -3.89 4.79
C ILE A 50 3.71 -5.02 5.70
N THR A 51 3.28 -6.26 5.45
CA THR A 51 3.77 -7.40 6.23
C THR A 51 5.29 -7.56 6.09
N PHE A 52 5.96 -8.08 7.12
CA PHE A 52 7.42 -8.21 7.12
C PHE A 52 7.92 -9.05 5.95
N GLU A 53 7.25 -10.15 5.65
CA GLU A 53 7.61 -11.02 4.52
C GLU A 53 7.37 -10.33 3.17
N ALA A 54 6.30 -9.54 3.01
CA ALA A 54 6.11 -8.73 1.80
C ALA A 54 7.22 -7.68 1.65
N PHE A 55 7.64 -7.04 2.75
CA PHE A 55 8.72 -6.07 2.74
C PHE A 55 10.05 -6.70 2.31
N LYS A 56 10.45 -7.85 2.88
CA LYS A 56 11.66 -8.57 2.46
C LYS A 56 11.62 -8.96 1.00
N TRP A 57 10.47 -9.48 0.56
CA TRP A 57 10.29 -9.91 -0.81
C TRP A 57 10.41 -8.72 -1.76
N LEU A 58 9.76 -7.60 -1.44
CA LEU A 58 9.80 -6.38 -2.23
C LEU A 58 11.22 -5.81 -2.31
N GLU A 59 11.95 -5.74 -1.20
CA GLU A 59 13.33 -5.25 -1.17
C GLU A 59 14.25 -6.05 -2.13
N LYS A 60 14.07 -7.36 -2.21
CA LYS A 60 14.83 -8.22 -3.15
C LYS A 60 14.38 -8.10 -4.60
N TYR A 61 13.11 -7.76 -4.83
CA TYR A 61 12.52 -7.67 -6.16
C TYR A 61 12.92 -6.38 -6.89
N LEU A 62 13.04 -5.27 -6.15
CA LEU A 62 13.28 -3.95 -6.73
C LEU A 62 14.65 -3.86 -7.42
N LYS A 63 14.67 -3.15 -8.55
CA LYS A 63 15.87 -2.82 -9.30
C LYS A 63 15.98 -1.30 -9.50
N SER A 64 17.21 -0.79 -9.59
CA SER A 64 17.51 0.64 -9.67
C SER A 64 17.01 1.32 -10.94
N ASP A 65 16.70 0.56 -11.99
CA ASP A 65 16.14 1.07 -13.25
C ASP A 65 14.60 1.18 -13.20
N MET A 66 13.95 0.70 -12.12
CA MET A 66 12.50 0.57 -12.10
C MET A 66 11.73 1.89 -11.99
N ILE A 67 10.53 1.91 -12.58
CA ILE A 67 9.54 3.00 -12.46
C ILE A 67 8.33 2.53 -11.64
N VAL A 68 8.07 3.21 -10.52
CA VAL A 68 7.02 2.87 -9.56
C VAL A 68 5.89 3.89 -9.58
N PHE A 69 4.64 3.42 -9.54
CA PHE A 69 3.48 4.25 -9.23
C PHE A 69 2.90 3.84 -7.88
N GLU A 70 2.56 4.80 -7.04
CA GLU A 70 2.02 4.59 -5.70
C GLU A 70 0.70 5.33 -5.50
N TYR A 71 -0.32 4.58 -5.09
CA TYR A 71 -1.54 5.12 -4.52
C TYR A 71 -1.45 5.10 -3.00
N GLY A 72 -1.32 6.29 -2.39
CA GLY A 72 -1.24 6.49 -0.95
C GLY A 72 0.21 6.55 -0.48
N SER A 73 0.60 7.67 0.12
CA SER A 73 2.00 7.98 0.40
C SER A 73 2.39 7.78 1.87
N GLY A 74 3.69 7.65 2.12
CA GLY A 74 4.22 7.53 3.49
C GLY A 74 5.64 7.00 3.51
N GLY A 75 5.91 6.07 4.44
CA GLY A 75 7.22 5.41 4.53
C GLY A 75 7.61 4.65 3.25
N SER A 76 6.64 4.09 2.53
CA SER A 76 6.83 3.46 1.23
C SER A 76 7.37 4.44 0.18
N THR A 77 6.89 5.68 0.16
CA THR A 77 7.40 6.74 -0.73
C THR A 77 8.89 6.97 -0.52
N LEU A 78 9.32 7.08 0.74
CA LEU A 78 10.73 7.27 1.13
C LEU A 78 11.57 6.02 0.85
N PHE A 79 10.98 4.84 1.05
CA PHE A 79 11.60 3.55 0.74
C PHE A 79 11.92 3.47 -0.75
N PHE A 80 10.93 3.57 -1.63
CA PHE A 80 11.12 3.39 -3.07
C PHE A 80 12.17 4.35 -3.65
N GLN A 81 12.21 5.63 -3.21
CA GLN A 81 13.22 6.59 -3.69
C GLN A 81 14.68 6.15 -3.46
N LYS A 82 14.94 5.21 -2.54
CA LYS A 82 16.29 4.65 -2.32
C LYS A 82 16.66 3.56 -3.32
N TYR A 83 15.68 2.86 -3.89
CA TYR A 83 15.92 1.61 -4.63
C TYR A 83 15.57 1.69 -6.12
N VAL A 84 14.78 2.67 -6.56
CA VAL A 84 14.23 2.69 -7.93
C VAL A 84 14.56 4.01 -8.64
N LYS A 85 14.55 3.98 -9.97
CA LYS A 85 14.86 5.13 -10.82
C LYS A 85 13.89 6.29 -10.59
N LYS A 86 12.60 5.96 -10.46
CA LYS A 86 11.53 6.95 -10.36
C LYS A 86 10.33 6.39 -9.61
N ILE A 87 9.78 7.20 -8.71
CA ILE A 87 8.48 6.95 -8.09
C ILE A 87 7.54 8.13 -8.32
N ILE A 88 6.29 7.82 -8.64
CA ILE A 88 5.16 8.75 -8.67
C ILE A 88 4.24 8.39 -7.52
N SER A 89 4.01 9.30 -6.57
CA SER A 89 3.17 9.03 -5.39
C SER A 89 1.97 9.96 -5.35
N ILE A 90 0.77 9.39 -5.23
CA ILE A 90 -0.50 10.13 -5.15
C ILE A 90 -1.05 10.07 -3.73
N GLU A 91 -1.19 11.24 -3.12
CA GLU A 91 -1.80 11.40 -1.80
C GLU A 91 -3.19 12.04 -1.89
N HIS A 92 -4.12 11.55 -1.07
CA HIS A 92 -5.50 12.04 -1.02
C HIS A 92 -5.77 12.94 0.18
N ASN A 93 -4.99 12.82 1.25
CA ASN A 93 -5.17 13.59 2.47
C ASN A 93 -4.25 14.81 2.47
N ARG A 94 -4.84 16.02 2.37
CA ARG A 94 -4.10 17.29 2.32
C ARG A 94 -3.18 17.53 3.52
N ILE A 95 -3.60 17.14 4.73
CA ILE A 95 -2.80 17.34 5.94
C ILE A 95 -1.56 16.44 5.89
N TRP A 96 -1.75 15.16 5.55
CA TRP A 96 -0.66 14.21 5.39
C TRP A 96 0.27 14.60 4.24
N TYR A 97 -0.28 15.06 3.12
CA TYR A 97 0.48 15.58 1.99
C TYR A 97 1.44 16.68 2.39
N LYS A 98 0.97 17.69 3.13
CA LYS A 98 1.84 18.78 3.60
C LYS A 98 3.00 18.25 4.47
N LYS A 99 2.71 17.36 5.41
CA LYS A 99 3.73 16.75 6.29
C LYS A 99 4.77 15.95 5.50
N MET A 100 4.33 15.15 4.53
CA MET A 100 5.23 14.37 3.67
C MET A 100 6.04 15.27 2.75
N LEU A 101 5.44 16.33 2.19
CA LEU A 101 6.15 17.27 1.33
C LEU A 101 7.27 18.00 2.08
N GLU A 102 7.01 18.45 3.31
CA GLU A 102 8.03 19.03 4.18
C GLU A 102 9.16 18.03 4.49
N LEU A 103 8.80 16.77 4.78
CA LEU A 103 9.78 15.72 5.05
C LEU A 103 10.67 15.42 3.83
N LEU A 104 10.08 15.33 2.63
CA LEU A 104 10.80 15.11 1.38
C LEU A 104 11.77 16.26 1.09
N LYS A 105 11.29 17.52 1.23
CA LYS A 105 12.13 18.71 1.05
C LYS A 105 13.29 18.73 2.05
N LYS A 106 13.03 18.49 3.33
CA LYS A 106 14.06 18.47 4.39
C LYS A 106 15.14 17.41 4.13
N LYS A 107 14.79 16.30 3.47
CA LYS A 107 15.71 15.22 3.12
C LYS A 107 16.37 15.40 1.75
N ASN A 108 16.11 16.50 1.04
CA ASN A 108 16.54 16.74 -0.34
C ASN A 108 16.17 15.58 -1.29
N LEU A 109 14.97 15.01 -1.08
CA LEU A 109 14.41 13.90 -1.85
C LEU A 109 13.49 14.42 -2.96
N PHE A 110 13.30 13.63 -4.01
CA PHE A 110 12.50 14.03 -5.18
C PHE A 110 11.03 14.25 -4.79
N PHE A 111 10.61 15.51 -4.70
CA PHE A 111 9.23 15.87 -4.38
C PHE A 111 8.41 16.28 -5.62
N ASN A 112 9.04 16.47 -6.78
CA ASN A 112 8.37 16.85 -8.02
C ASN A 112 7.45 15.75 -8.59
N SER A 113 7.59 14.52 -8.10
CA SER A 113 6.73 13.39 -8.45
C SER A 113 5.76 13.00 -7.33
N TYR A 114 5.51 13.92 -6.38
CA TYR A 114 4.58 13.76 -5.28
C TYR A 114 3.36 14.68 -5.45
N PHE A 115 2.16 14.11 -5.56
CA PHE A 115 0.96 14.88 -5.96
C PHE A 115 -0.19 14.71 -4.97
N LEU A 116 -0.88 15.82 -4.66
CA LEU A 116 -2.13 15.85 -3.92
C LEU A 116 -3.32 15.74 -4.87
N ILE A 117 -4.17 14.73 -4.67
CA ILE A 117 -5.45 14.57 -5.35
C ILE A 117 -6.51 14.18 -4.32
N GLU A 118 -7.19 15.19 -3.79
CA GLU A 118 -8.26 15.02 -2.80
C GLU A 118 -9.51 14.37 -3.40
N PRO A 119 -10.27 13.62 -2.59
CA PRO A 119 -11.57 13.13 -3.03
C PRO A 119 -12.56 14.29 -3.21
N GLU A 120 -13.55 14.10 -4.09
CA GLU A 120 -14.56 15.10 -4.42
C GLU A 120 -15.92 14.70 -3.84
N LYS A 121 -16.83 15.67 -3.63
CA LYS A 121 -18.21 15.34 -3.22
C LYS A 121 -18.89 14.51 -4.30
N LEU A 122 -19.59 13.46 -3.88
CA LEU A 122 -20.37 12.62 -4.78
C LEU A 122 -21.69 13.35 -5.13
N LEU A 123 -21.76 13.93 -6.33
CA LEU A 123 -22.91 14.75 -6.76
C LEU A 123 -24.18 13.92 -7.05
N LYS A 124 -24.03 12.66 -7.51
CA LYS A 124 -25.15 11.71 -7.70
C LYS A 124 -24.69 10.29 -7.38
N ARG A 125 -25.46 9.55 -6.57
CA ARG A 125 -25.25 8.12 -6.33
C ARG A 125 -25.68 7.36 -7.59
N ASN A 126 -24.71 6.85 -8.35
CA ASN A 126 -25.02 5.91 -9.42
C ASN A 126 -25.26 4.53 -8.79
N ASN A 127 -26.52 4.10 -8.75
CA ASN A 127 -26.90 2.79 -8.23
C ASN A 127 -26.45 1.63 -9.14
N ASN A 128 -26.04 1.91 -10.38
CA ASN A 128 -25.79 0.91 -11.44
C ASN A 128 -24.32 0.65 -11.81
N LYS A 129 -23.32 1.02 -10.98
CA LYS A 129 -21.91 0.71 -11.30
C LYS A 129 -21.25 -0.25 -10.31
N LYS A 130 -20.74 -1.37 -10.84
CA LYS A 130 -19.84 -2.34 -10.18
C LYS A 130 -18.53 -1.71 -9.67
N ASP A 131 -18.18 -0.52 -10.15
CA ASP A 131 -17.09 0.30 -9.61
C ASP A 131 -17.54 1.75 -9.44
N ASN A 132 -17.50 2.23 -8.21
CA ASN A 132 -18.02 3.54 -7.82
C ASN A 132 -16.92 4.52 -7.39
N TYR A 133 -15.65 4.15 -7.47
CA TYR A 133 -14.53 4.97 -7.02
C TYR A 133 -14.67 5.42 -5.55
N GLN A 134 -15.31 4.63 -4.69
CA GLN A 134 -15.56 5.01 -3.30
C GLN A 134 -14.52 4.41 -2.34
N SER A 135 -14.31 5.12 -1.25
CA SER A 135 -13.65 4.59 -0.08
C SER A 135 -14.68 4.00 0.88
N THR A 136 -14.31 2.98 1.63
CA THR A 136 -15.16 2.45 2.72
C THR A 136 -14.81 3.04 4.07
N HIS A 137 -13.85 3.96 4.12
CA HIS A 137 -13.56 4.68 5.35
C HIS A 137 -14.67 5.71 5.56
N LYS A 138 -15.34 5.68 6.72
CA LYS A 138 -16.57 6.42 7.00
C LYS A 138 -16.45 7.93 6.71
N THR A 139 -15.28 8.52 6.97
CA THR A 139 -14.97 9.94 6.67
C THR A 139 -15.23 10.33 5.21
N TYR A 140 -15.24 9.37 4.28
CA TYR A 140 -15.38 9.61 2.84
C TYR A 140 -16.67 9.00 2.27
N SER A 141 -17.68 8.71 3.10
CA SER A 141 -18.92 8.03 2.69
C SER A 141 -19.67 8.74 1.55
N ASN A 142 -19.59 10.08 1.49
CA ASN A 142 -20.24 10.91 0.47
C ASN A 142 -19.23 11.48 -0.53
N MET A 143 -18.10 10.83 -0.72
CA MET A 143 -17.02 11.30 -1.59
C MET A 143 -16.63 10.27 -2.65
N THR A 144 -16.10 10.76 -3.75
CA THR A 144 -15.54 9.95 -4.84
C THR A 144 -14.05 10.20 -4.98
N PHE A 145 -13.32 9.13 -5.26
CA PHE A 145 -11.89 9.12 -5.56
C PHE A 145 -11.65 9.00 -7.07
N LYS A 146 -12.61 9.37 -7.92
CA LYS A 146 -12.49 9.20 -9.38
C LYS A 146 -11.25 9.89 -9.95
N LYS A 147 -10.99 11.15 -9.60
CA LYS A 147 -9.76 11.86 -10.01
C LYS A 147 -8.49 11.21 -9.44
N TYR A 148 -8.55 10.76 -8.18
CA TYR A 148 -7.44 10.06 -7.53
C TYR A 148 -7.09 8.76 -8.27
N VAL A 149 -8.08 7.92 -8.57
CA VAL A 149 -7.91 6.66 -9.31
C VAL A 149 -7.45 6.92 -10.75
N ASN A 150 -8.03 7.91 -11.43
CA ASN A 150 -7.66 8.21 -12.82
C ASN A 150 -6.35 8.99 -12.95
N SER A 151 -5.69 9.36 -11.86
CA SER A 151 -4.43 10.09 -11.91
C SER A 151 -3.32 9.34 -12.66
N ILE A 152 -3.36 8.01 -12.67
CA ILE A 152 -2.46 7.15 -13.43
C ILE A 152 -2.66 7.26 -14.94
N ASP A 153 -3.78 7.82 -15.42
CA ASP A 153 -4.04 7.99 -16.85
C ASP A 153 -3.15 9.01 -17.53
N LYS A 154 -2.50 9.87 -16.75
CA LYS A 154 -1.48 10.81 -17.26
C LYS A 154 -0.25 10.12 -17.84
N TYR A 155 -0.09 8.82 -17.58
CA TYR A 155 1.03 8.02 -18.04
C TYR A 155 0.60 7.05 -19.12
N PRO A 156 1.50 6.70 -20.07
CA PRO A 156 1.20 5.72 -21.10
C PRO A 156 0.74 4.36 -20.55
N GLN A 157 0.14 3.55 -21.42
CA GLN A 157 -0.08 2.14 -21.10
C GLN A 157 1.26 1.42 -20.93
N LYS A 158 1.27 0.31 -20.19
CA LYS A 158 2.45 -0.55 -20.00
C LYS A 158 3.72 0.23 -19.57
N TYR A 159 3.56 1.25 -18.72
CA TYR A 159 4.63 2.19 -18.35
C TYR A 159 5.30 1.87 -17.00
N PHE A 160 4.58 1.27 -16.05
CA PHE A 160 5.06 1.06 -14.69
C PHE A 160 5.51 -0.38 -14.45
N ASP A 161 6.53 -0.52 -13.61
CA ASP A 161 7.17 -1.79 -13.26
C ASP A 161 6.55 -2.39 -12.01
N VAL A 162 6.19 -1.48 -11.10
CA VAL A 162 5.51 -1.75 -9.85
C VAL A 162 4.41 -0.72 -9.70
N ILE A 163 3.19 -1.19 -9.42
CA ILE A 163 2.12 -0.33 -8.94
C ILE A 163 1.76 -0.75 -7.51
N PHE A 164 1.99 0.15 -6.55
CA PHE A 164 1.79 -0.08 -5.13
C PHE A 164 0.50 0.60 -4.63
N ILE A 165 -0.40 -0.17 -4.02
CA ILE A 165 -1.74 0.29 -3.63
C ILE A 165 -1.93 0.16 -2.11
N ASP A 166 -1.77 1.27 -1.39
CA ASP A 166 -2.05 1.37 0.05
C ASP A 166 -2.95 2.57 0.43
N GLY A 167 -3.53 3.25 -0.56
CA GLY A 167 -4.38 4.42 -0.37
C GLY A 167 -5.86 4.11 -0.16
N ARG A 168 -6.69 4.77 -0.98
CA ARG A 168 -8.17 4.70 -0.97
C ARG A 168 -8.70 4.17 -2.30
N ALA A 169 -9.98 3.81 -2.34
CA ALA A 169 -10.62 3.19 -3.51
C ALA A 169 -9.76 2.07 -4.13
N ARG A 170 -9.16 1.22 -3.28
CA ARG A 170 -8.08 0.31 -3.68
C ARG A 170 -8.45 -0.64 -4.82
N ILE A 171 -9.69 -1.10 -4.88
CA ILE A 171 -10.17 -1.95 -5.98
C ILE A 171 -10.26 -1.19 -7.30
N SER A 172 -10.76 0.05 -7.28
CA SER A 172 -10.78 0.90 -8.46
C SER A 172 -9.36 1.21 -8.93
N CYS A 173 -8.44 1.50 -7.99
CA CYS A 173 -7.01 1.65 -8.29
C CYS A 173 -6.44 0.38 -8.94
N PHE A 174 -6.72 -0.79 -8.37
CA PHE A 174 -6.24 -2.07 -8.89
C PHE A 174 -6.74 -2.32 -10.31
N LYS A 175 -8.06 -2.21 -10.54
CA LYS A 175 -8.68 -2.34 -11.88
C LYS A 175 -8.02 -1.41 -12.90
N LYS A 176 -7.79 -0.16 -12.50
CA LYS A 176 -7.15 0.84 -13.35
C LYS A 176 -5.68 0.55 -13.66
N SER A 177 -5.00 -0.10 -12.74
CA SER A 177 -3.56 -0.39 -12.82
C SER A 177 -3.20 -1.47 -13.84
N ILE A 178 -4.15 -2.36 -14.17
CA ILE A 178 -3.92 -3.50 -15.07
C ILE A 178 -3.41 -3.07 -16.46
N THR A 179 -3.92 -1.98 -17.02
CA THR A 179 -3.48 -1.50 -18.35
C THR A 179 -2.23 -0.61 -18.29
N LYS A 180 -1.80 -0.23 -17.09
CA LYS A 180 -0.71 0.72 -16.85
C LYS A 180 0.59 0.03 -16.45
N ILE A 181 0.50 -1.20 -15.96
CA ILE A 181 1.66 -2.03 -15.65
C ILE A 181 2.26 -2.62 -16.93
N ARG A 182 3.59 -2.60 -17.04
CA ARG A 182 4.31 -3.24 -18.16
C ARG A 182 4.18 -4.76 -18.13
N GLN A 183 4.62 -5.38 -19.22
CA GLN A 183 4.80 -6.82 -19.27
C GLN A 183 5.72 -7.28 -18.12
N ASP A 184 5.30 -8.34 -17.43
CA ASP A 184 5.97 -8.95 -16.27
C ASP A 184 6.16 -7.98 -15.09
N GLY A 185 5.43 -6.86 -15.08
CA GLY A 185 5.36 -5.96 -13.94
C GLY A 185 4.44 -6.50 -12.85
N ILE A 186 4.51 -5.87 -11.67
CA ILE A 186 3.74 -6.31 -10.50
C ILE A 186 2.79 -5.25 -9.98
N ILE A 187 1.62 -5.69 -9.50
CA ILE A 187 0.70 -4.87 -8.72
C ILE A 187 0.70 -5.39 -7.29
N ILE A 188 0.98 -4.51 -6.34
CA ILE A 188 1.00 -4.81 -4.91
C ILE A 188 -0.20 -4.15 -4.26
N LEU A 189 -1.03 -4.94 -3.58
CA LEU A 189 -2.18 -4.44 -2.83
C LEU A 189 -2.04 -4.81 -1.35
N ASP A 190 -1.94 -3.79 -0.50
CA ASP A 190 -1.98 -3.99 0.94
C ASP A 190 -3.42 -4.17 1.45
N ASN A 191 -3.56 -4.83 2.60
CA ASN A 191 -4.82 -5.22 3.22
C ASN A 191 -5.76 -5.98 2.25
N SER A 192 -5.18 -6.81 1.39
CA SER A 192 -5.88 -7.55 0.34
C SER A 192 -6.88 -8.57 0.88
N GLN A 193 -6.75 -9.01 2.13
CA GLN A 193 -7.62 -9.99 2.78
C GLN A 193 -9.03 -9.46 3.16
N ARG A 194 -9.30 -8.17 2.96
CA ARG A 194 -10.62 -7.60 3.33
C ARG A 194 -11.71 -8.31 2.50
N LYS A 195 -12.72 -8.88 3.18
CA LYS A 195 -13.82 -9.65 2.54
C LYS A 195 -14.48 -8.91 1.36
N ARG A 196 -14.75 -7.61 1.53
CA ARG A 196 -15.35 -6.73 0.50
C ARG A 196 -14.51 -6.56 -0.78
N TYR A 197 -13.24 -6.97 -0.78
CA TYR A 197 -12.39 -6.95 -1.96
C TYR A 197 -12.52 -8.23 -2.78
N GLN A 198 -12.89 -9.35 -2.16
CA GLN A 198 -12.72 -10.67 -2.76
C GLN A 198 -13.55 -10.86 -4.03
N GLU A 199 -14.79 -10.38 -4.06
CA GLU A 199 -15.65 -10.45 -5.26
C GLU A 199 -15.03 -9.73 -6.47
N SER A 200 -14.43 -8.56 -6.26
CA SER A 200 -13.75 -7.85 -7.36
C SER A 200 -12.38 -8.42 -7.68
N LEU A 201 -11.68 -8.99 -6.69
CA LEU A 201 -10.36 -9.58 -6.89
C LEU A 201 -10.43 -10.94 -7.59
N SER A 202 -11.54 -11.68 -7.48
CA SER A 202 -11.71 -12.97 -8.16
C SER A 202 -11.66 -12.84 -9.69
N LEU A 203 -12.04 -11.67 -10.22
CA LEU A 203 -11.90 -11.32 -11.65
C LEU A 203 -10.45 -11.36 -12.15
N PHE A 204 -9.48 -11.37 -11.23
CA PHE A 204 -8.04 -11.33 -11.50
C PHE A 204 -7.32 -12.62 -11.09
N ASN A 205 -8.05 -13.70 -10.84
CA ASN A 205 -7.46 -15.01 -10.51
C ASN A 205 -6.65 -15.64 -11.65
N LYS A 206 -6.82 -15.14 -12.89
CA LYS A 206 -5.99 -15.54 -14.04
C LYS A 206 -4.53 -15.14 -13.90
N TYR A 207 -4.21 -14.14 -13.09
CA TYR A 207 -2.84 -13.69 -12.86
C TYR A 207 -2.21 -14.45 -11.71
N LYS A 208 -0.92 -14.79 -11.85
CA LYS A 208 -0.13 -15.37 -10.77
C LYS A 208 -0.12 -14.40 -9.59
N ARG A 209 -0.34 -14.94 -8.39
CA ARG A 209 -0.45 -14.16 -7.14
C ARG A 209 0.36 -14.81 -6.02
N ILE A 210 1.02 -13.98 -5.21
CA ILE A 210 1.65 -14.38 -3.95
C ILE A 210 0.97 -13.61 -2.82
N ASP A 211 0.62 -14.33 -1.74
CA ASP A 211 0.00 -13.78 -0.54
C ASP A 211 0.96 -13.82 0.63
N PHE A 212 1.27 -12.65 1.19
CA PHE A 212 2.07 -12.50 2.39
C PHE A 212 1.15 -12.18 3.57
N TYR A 213 0.67 -13.22 4.24
CA TYR A 213 -0.11 -13.09 5.47
C TYR A 213 0.80 -13.16 6.69
N GLY A 214 0.75 -12.15 7.55
CA GLY A 214 1.60 -12.13 8.74
C GLY A 214 1.55 -10.82 9.49
N PHE A 215 2.50 -10.64 10.41
CA PHE A 215 2.70 -9.37 11.09
C PHE A 215 3.50 -8.41 10.21
N GLY A 216 3.43 -7.13 10.55
CA GLY A 216 4.27 -6.09 10.02
C GLY A 216 4.48 -5.01 11.07
N PRO A 217 5.18 -3.92 10.73
CA PRO A 217 5.56 -2.91 11.69
C PRO A 217 4.33 -2.14 12.23
N TYR A 218 4.49 -1.48 13.38
CA TYR A 218 3.50 -0.59 14.02
C TYR A 218 2.15 -1.23 14.44
N ARG A 219 1.89 -2.52 14.16
CA ARG A 219 0.63 -3.19 14.54
C ARG A 219 0.83 -4.62 15.04
N PHE A 220 0.20 -4.93 16.16
CA PHE A 220 0.14 -6.28 16.75
C PHE A 220 -1.02 -7.14 16.20
N THR A 221 -1.52 -6.81 15.01
CA THR A 221 -2.59 -7.59 14.36
C THR A 221 -2.11 -7.96 12.97
N PRO A 222 -2.15 -9.25 12.59
CA PRO A 222 -1.72 -9.66 11.26
C PRO A 222 -2.66 -9.13 10.18
N TRP A 223 -2.11 -8.96 8.99
CA TRP A 223 -2.86 -8.62 7.77
C TRP A 223 -2.21 -9.32 6.57
N GLN A 224 -2.73 -9.03 5.39
CA GLN A 224 -2.20 -9.57 4.15
C GLN A 224 -1.79 -8.44 3.21
N THR A 225 -0.61 -8.60 2.63
CA THR A 225 -0.17 -7.85 1.45
C THR A 225 -0.03 -8.87 0.33
N SER A 226 -0.61 -8.58 -0.84
CA SER A 226 -0.64 -9.50 -1.96
C SER A 226 0.04 -8.88 -3.18
N VAL A 227 0.73 -9.71 -3.96
CA VAL A 227 1.44 -9.31 -5.17
C VAL A 227 0.88 -10.10 -6.34
N TRP A 228 0.48 -9.40 -7.40
CA TRP A 228 0.06 -9.98 -8.67
C TRP A 228 1.12 -9.73 -9.72
N PHE A 229 1.46 -10.77 -10.48
CA PHE A 229 2.33 -10.69 -11.65
C PHE A 229 1.44 -10.57 -12.88
N ILE A 230 1.55 -9.46 -13.58
CA ILE A 230 0.70 -9.15 -14.71
C ILE A 230 1.45 -9.46 -16.00
N ASN A 231 1.09 -10.59 -16.59
CA ASN A 231 1.57 -10.96 -17.92
C ASN A 231 0.49 -10.50 -18.90
N ASN A 232 0.72 -9.36 -19.55
CA ASN A 232 -0.15 -8.81 -20.59
C ASN A 232 0.22 -9.41 -21.95
N SER A 233 0.24 -10.74 -22.01
CA SER A 233 0.25 -11.49 -23.27
C SER A 233 -1.21 -11.65 -23.71
N ASP A 234 -1.72 -10.59 -24.36
CA ASP A 234 -2.81 -10.68 -25.33
C ASP A 234 -2.18 -10.82 -26.72
#